data_AF-A0ABD5UL04-F1
#
_entry.id   AF-A0ABD5UL04-F1
#
_cell.length_a   1.000
_cell.length_b   1.000
_cell.length_c   1.000
_cell.angle_alpha   90.00
_cell.angle_beta   90.00
_cell.angle_gamma   90.00
#
_symmetry.space_group_name_H-M   'P 1'
#
loop_
_entity.id
_entity.type
_entity.pdbx_description
1 polymer ?
#
loop_
_entity_poly.entity_id
_entity_poly.type
_entity_poly.pdbx_seq_one_letter_code
_entity_poly.pdbx_strand_id
1 'polypeptide(L)' 'MFNTDDRPLGSLAEDAYDHLCAAIDPAEGITVEDARAQFREADFPADDADYALDRLLNRGYLYEVDGRLFVTERDETDT' A
#
# COMPACT_ATOMS: atom_id res chain seq x y z
N MET A 1 -10.31 5.29 -26.52
CA MET A 1 -11.03 4.63 -25.42
C MET A 1 -10.01 3.81 -24.67
N PHE A 2 -9.61 4.22 -23.47
CA PHE A 2 -8.79 3.38 -22.61
C PHE A 2 -9.69 2.83 -21.51
N ASN A 3 -9.83 1.51 -21.48
CA ASN A 3 -10.53 0.79 -20.43
C ASN A 3 -9.81 1.02 -19.10
N THR A 4 -10.52 1.64 -18.16
CA THR A 4 -10.02 1.94 -16.81
C THR A 4 -10.11 0.74 -15.86
N ASP A 5 -10.66 -0.39 -16.31
CA ASP A 5 -11.10 -1.48 -15.41
C ASP A 5 -10.21 -2.74 -15.38
N ASP A 6 -9.11 -2.80 -16.15
CA ASP A 6 -8.28 -4.03 -16.25
C ASP A 6 -6.76 -3.77 -16.16
N ARG A 7 -6.35 -2.66 -15.54
CA ARG A 7 -4.94 -2.47 -15.18
C ARG A 7 -4.71 -2.90 -13.74
N PRO A 8 -3.66 -3.69 -13.44
CA PRO A 8 -3.25 -3.91 -12.06
C PRO A 8 -3.01 -2.52 -11.44
N LEU A 9 -3.49 -2.34 -10.20
CA LEU A 9 -3.37 -1.15 -9.35
C LEU A 9 -3.02 0.13 -10.13
N GLY A 10 -4.02 0.91 -10.58
CA GLY A 10 -3.78 2.12 -11.39
C GLY A 10 -2.55 2.88 -10.89
N SER A 11 -1.53 3.02 -11.76
CA SER A 11 -0.08 3.09 -11.50
C SER A 11 0.41 3.71 -10.18
N LEU A 12 -0.33 4.70 -9.66
CA LEU A 12 -0.17 5.29 -8.35
C LEU A 12 -0.21 4.26 -7.19
N ALA A 13 -1.20 3.36 -7.16
CA ALA A 13 -1.37 2.43 -6.04
C ALA A 13 -0.31 1.31 -6.06
N GLU A 14 0.20 0.99 -7.24
CA GLU A 14 1.31 0.05 -7.44
C GLU A 14 2.63 0.63 -6.93
N ASP A 15 2.94 1.87 -7.32
CA ASP A 15 4.14 2.59 -6.91
C ASP A 15 4.12 2.85 -5.39
N ALA A 16 2.95 3.22 -4.86
CA ALA A 16 2.73 3.37 -3.43
C ALA A 16 2.96 2.06 -2.65
N TYR A 17 2.50 0.93 -3.20
CA TYR A 17 2.69 -0.38 -2.58
C TYR A 17 4.15 -0.82 -2.58
N ASP A 18 4.86 -0.66 -3.71
CA ASP A 18 6.27 -1.01 -3.83
C ASP A 18 7.11 -0.17 -2.86
N HIS A 19 6.82 1.14 -2.79
CA HIS A 19 7.49 2.05 -1.87
C HIS A 19 7.26 1.68 -0.41
N LEU A 20 6.01 1.40 -0.02
CA LEU A 20 5.69 0.88 1.32
C LEU A 20 6.43 -0.44 1.58
N CYS A 21 6.39 -1.39 0.65
CA CYS A 21 7.02 -2.70 0.85
C CYS A 21 8.55 -2.60 1.04
N ALA A 22 9.18 -1.59 0.46
CA ALA A 22 10.60 -1.29 0.67
C ALA A 22 10.88 -0.55 2.00
N ALA A 23 9.90 0.20 2.49
CA ALA A 23 10.04 1.05 3.68
C ALA A 23 9.57 0.37 4.98
N ILE A 24 8.57 -0.51 4.90
CA ILE A 24 7.99 -1.19 6.07
C ILE A 24 8.56 -2.58 6.21
N ASP A 25 8.83 -2.96 7.46
CA ASP A 25 9.07 -4.35 7.80
C ASP A 25 7.73 -5.08 7.95
N PRO A 26 7.44 -6.12 7.13
CA PRO A 26 6.13 -6.76 7.15
C PRO A 26 5.80 -7.45 8.48
N ALA A 27 6.82 -7.76 9.29
CA ALA A 27 6.63 -8.32 10.63
C ALA A 27 6.27 -7.26 11.69
N GLU A 28 6.69 -6.01 11.51
CA GLU A 28 6.48 -4.93 12.48
C GLU A 28 5.24 -4.08 12.14
N GLY A 29 4.94 -3.96 10.83
CA GLY A 29 3.89 -3.09 10.31
C GLY A 29 4.22 -1.60 10.50
N ILE A 30 3.41 -0.74 9.91
CA ILE A 30 3.59 0.72 9.94
C ILE A 30 2.30 1.40 10.38
N THR A 31 2.37 2.55 11.06
CA THR A 31 1.14 3.33 11.32
C THR A 31 0.71 4.09 10.07
N VAL A 32 -0.57 4.47 9.99
CA VAL A 32 -1.07 5.32 8.89
C VAL A 32 -0.29 6.65 8.80
N GLU A 33 0.12 7.20 9.94
CA GLU A 33 0.92 8.44 9.99
C GLU A 33 2.31 8.26 9.38
N ASP A 34 2.97 7.14 9.67
CA ASP A 34 4.31 6.85 9.17
C ASP A 34 4.26 6.42 7.69
N ALA A 35 3.23 5.68 7.29
CA ALA A 35 2.94 5.41 5.87
C ALA A 35 2.76 6.72 5.08
N ARG A 36 2.03 7.70 5.62
CA ARG A 36 1.90 9.04 5.02
C ARG A 36 3.22 9.79 5.00
N ALA A 37 4.10 9.61 5.99
CA ALA A 37 5.43 10.20 5.99
C ALA A 37 6.28 9.62 4.85
N GLN A 38 6.28 8.29 4.66
CA GLN A 38 6.97 7.63 3.55
C GLN A 38 6.46 8.12 2.19
N PHE A 39 5.14 8.19 2.02
CA PHE A 39 4.56 8.76 0.80
C PHE A 39 5.00 10.20 0.55
N ARG A 40 5.08 11.02 1.60
CA ARG A 40 5.57 12.39 1.48
C ARG A 40 7.05 12.44 1.07
N GLU A 41 7.87 11.52 1.55
CA GLU A 41 9.29 11.40 1.14
C GLU A 41 9.42 10.98 -0.32
N ALA A 42 8.48 10.17 -0.82
CA ALA A 42 8.38 9.79 -2.22
C ALA A 42 7.67 10.82 -3.13
N ASP A 43 7.43 12.05 -2.64
CA ASP A 43 6.74 13.13 -3.36
C ASP A 43 5.29 12.81 -3.75
N PHE A 44 4.64 11.87 -3.04
CA PHE A 44 3.22 11.60 -3.24
C PHE A 44 2.35 12.69 -2.61
N PRO A 45 1.30 13.15 -3.30
CA PRO A 45 0.29 14.00 -2.70
C PRO A 45 -0.41 13.28 -1.55
N ALA A 46 -0.66 13.98 -0.44
CA ALA A 46 -1.33 13.39 0.73
C ALA A 46 -2.74 12.86 0.42
N ASP A 47 -3.43 13.49 -0.54
CA ASP A 47 -4.76 13.07 -1.03
C ASP A 47 -4.68 11.73 -1.79
N ASP A 48 -3.64 11.57 -2.61
CA ASP A 48 -3.35 10.36 -3.37
C ASP A 48 -2.84 9.21 -2.49
N ALA A 49 -2.10 9.53 -1.43
CA ALA A 49 -1.62 8.56 -0.45
C ALA A 49 -2.77 7.86 0.29
N ASP A 50 -3.76 8.63 0.76
CA ASP A 50 -4.93 8.08 1.45
C ASP A 50 -5.78 7.22 0.50
N TYR A 51 -5.96 7.70 -0.74
CA TYR A 51 -6.64 6.95 -1.79
C TYR A 51 -5.92 5.65 -2.14
N ALA A 52 -4.59 5.66 -2.20
CA ALA A 52 -3.78 4.46 -2.45
C ALA A 52 -3.91 3.45 -1.30
N LEU A 53 -3.84 3.91 -0.04
CA LEU A 53 -4.01 3.06 1.15
C LEU A 53 -5.38 2.38 1.18
N ASP A 54 -6.46 3.15 1.02
CA ASP A 54 -7.83 2.61 1.00
C ASP A 54 -7.99 1.56 -0.11
N ARG A 55 -7.40 1.83 -1.28
CA ARG A 55 -7.45 0.89 -2.41
C ARG A 55 -6.66 -0.39 -2.14
N LEU A 56 -5.50 -0.29 -1.49
CA LEU A 56 -4.68 -1.44 -1.11
C LEU A 56 -5.36 -2.29 -0.03
N LEU A 57 -6.01 -1.66 0.95
CA LEU A 57 -6.85 -2.31 1.96
C LEU A 57 -8.05 -3.03 1.33
N ASN A 58 -8.81 -2.33 0.48
CA ASN A 58 -9.97 -2.90 -0.22
C ASN A 58 -9.61 -4.11 -1.10
N ARG A 59 -8.38 -4.13 -1.61
CA ARG A 59 -7.90 -5.19 -2.51
C ARG A 59 -7.20 -6.34 -1.76
N GLY A 60 -6.95 -6.20 -0.46
CA GLY A 60 -6.33 -7.21 0.40
C GLY A 60 -4.80 -7.24 0.35
N TYR A 61 -4.17 -6.21 -0.22
CA TYR A 61 -2.71 -6.06 -0.22
C TYR A 61 -2.18 -5.55 1.12
N LEU A 62 -2.98 -4.72 1.79
CA LEU A 62 -2.73 -4.27 3.15
C LEU A 62 -3.83 -4.77 4.06
N TYR A 63 -3.51 -4.95 5.33
CA TYR A 63 -4.49 -5.19 6.38
C TYR A 63 -4.15 -4.34 7.60
N GLU A 64 -5.18 -3.85 8.29
CA GLU A 64 -5.02 -3.07 9.51
C GLU A 64 -5.17 -3.99 10.74
N VAL A 65 -4.19 -3.96 11.64
CA VAL A 65 -4.25 -4.60 12.96
C VAL A 65 -3.79 -3.59 14.00
N ASP A 66 -4.62 -3.33 15.01
CA ASP A 66 -4.30 -2.41 16.12
C ASP A 66 -3.89 -0.99 15.66
N GLY A 67 -4.54 -0.49 14.60
CA GLY A 67 -4.22 0.83 14.01
C GLY A 67 -2.89 0.89 13.25
N ARG A 68 -2.31 -0.27 12.93
CA ARG A 68 -1.11 -0.41 12.10
C ARG A 68 -1.45 -1.17 10.83
N LEU A 69 -0.89 -0.72 9.72
CA LEU A 69 -0.97 -1.31 8.40
C LEU A 69 0.16 -2.33 8.26
N PHE A 70 -0.21 -3.53 7.84
CA PHE A 70 0.71 -4.61 7.52
C PHE A 70 0.56 -4.97 6.06
N VAL A 71 1.69 -5.25 5.40
CA VAL A 71 1.68 -5.82 4.06
C VAL A 71 1.29 -7.28 4.18
N THR A 72 0.34 -7.71 3.37
CA THR A 72 0.12 -9.14 3.16
C THR A 72 1.34 -9.66 2.41
N GLU A 73 2.36 -10.14 3.13
CA GLU A 73 3.35 -11.03 2.52
C GLU A 73 2.55 -12.13 1.86
N ARG A 74 2.67 -12.25 0.53
CA ARG A 74 2.25 -13.47 -0.14
C ARG A 74 3.17 -14.53 0.40
N ASP A 75 2.73 -15.14 1.48
CA ASP A 75 3.35 -16.30 2.05
C ASP A 75 3.42 -17.31 0.90
N GLU A 76 4.63 -17.55 0.39
CA GLU A 76 4.93 -18.64 -0.53
C GLU A 76 4.84 -20.00 0.19
N THR A 77 3.96 -20.16 1.19
CA THR A 77 3.51 -21.46 1.69
C THR A 77 2.51 -22.07 0.70
N ASP A 78 3.02 -22.35 -0.50
CA ASP A 78 2.62 -23.58 -1.19
C ASP A 78 3.34 -24.71 -0.43
N THR A 79 2.62 -25.34 0.49
CA THR A 79 3.08 -26.48 1.31
C THR A 79 3.26 -27.74 0.49
#